data_AF-A0AB39TNN6-F1
#
_entry.id   AF-A0AB39TNN6-F1
#
_cell.length_a   1.000
_cell.length_b   1.000
_cell.length_c   1.000
_cell.angle_alpha   90.00
_cell.angle_beta   90.00
_cell.angle_gamma   90.00
#
_symmetry.space_group_name_H-M   'P 1'
#
loop_
_entity.id
_entity.type
_entity.pdbx_description
1 polymer ?
#
loop_
_entity_poly.entity_id
_entity_poly.type
_entity_poly.pdbx_seq_one_letter_code
_entity_poly.pdbx_strand_id
1 'polypeptide(L)' 'MRDYTEAHITSLLGELNRRGMPYGLLWGSASPGETTLDGRILVDFGNAPISTLLNLLHLLRDLERNEAWHR' A
#
# COMPACT_ATOMS: atom_id res chain seq x y z
N MET A 1 -20.90 -5.22 7.65
CA MET A 1 -19.56 -4.61 7.53
C MET A 1 -18.65 -5.47 8.39
N ARG A 2 -17.51 -5.98 7.90
CA ARG A 2 -16.58 -6.70 8.77
C ARG A 2 -15.85 -5.66 9.62
N ASP A 3 -15.92 -5.80 10.93
CA ASP A 3 -15.14 -4.95 11.83
C ASP A 3 -13.69 -5.44 11.81
N TYR A 4 -12.79 -4.57 11.37
CA TYR A 4 -11.36 -4.83 11.37
C TYR A 4 -10.77 -4.33 12.68
N THR A 5 -10.10 -5.23 13.40
CA THR A 5 -9.33 -4.85 14.58
C THR A 5 -8.06 -4.12 14.17
N GLU A 6 -7.48 -3.36 15.09
CA GLU A 6 -6.18 -2.72 14.91
C GLU A 6 -5.10 -3.72 14.47
N ALA A 7 -5.09 -4.91 15.07
CA ALA A 7 -4.18 -5.99 14.69
C ALA A 7 -4.36 -6.45 13.23
N HIS A 8 -5.61 -6.53 12.76
CA HIS A 8 -5.87 -6.84 11.34
C HIS A 8 -5.35 -5.72 10.43
N ILE A 9 -5.57 -4.45 10.80
CA ILE A 9 -5.12 -3.30 10.00
C ILE A 9 -3.58 -3.29 9.92
N THR A 10 -2.88 -3.47 11.04
CA THR A 10 -1.41 -3.54 11.09
C THR A 10 -0.88 -4.68 10.23
N SER A 11 -1.55 -5.84 10.25
CA SER A 11 -1.18 -6.98 9.41
C SER A 11 -1.32 -6.65 7.92
N LEU A 12 -2.42 -6.01 7.52
CA LEU A 12 -2.67 -5.58 6.13
C LEU A 12 -1.66 -4.53 5.66
N LEU A 13 -1.31 -3.55 6.50
CA LEU A 13 -0.27 -2.55 6.19
C LEU A 13 1.11 -3.21 6.01
N GLY A 14 1.43 -4.20 6.84
CA GLY A 14 2.66 -4.98 6.70
C GLY A 14 2.69 -5.81 5.41
N GLU A 15 1.55 -6.39 5.00
CA GLU A 15 1.43 -7.06 3.71
C GLU A 15 1.60 -6.09 2.54
N LEU A 16 0.95 -4.92 2.61
CA LEU A 16 1.02 -3.90 1.57
C LEU A 16 2.47 -3.44 1.38
N ASN A 17 3.19 -3.19 2.48
CA ASN A 17 4.60 -2.82 2.45
C ASN A 17 5.44 -3.84 1.67
N ARG A 18 5.36 -5.13 2.06
CA ARG A 18 6.15 -6.18 1.42
C ARG A 18 5.83 -6.37 -0.06
N ARG A 19 4.54 -6.35 -0.43
CA ARG A 19 4.10 -6.59 -1.81
C ARG A 19 4.27 -5.40 -2.73
N GLY A 20 4.18 -4.18 -2.19
CA GLY A 20 4.31 -2.97 -3.00
C GLY A 20 5.75 -2.57 -3.29
N MET A 21 6.70 -3.00 -2.47
CA MET A 21 8.12 -2.61 -2.61
C MET A 21 8.73 -2.92 -3.99
N PRO A 22 8.50 -4.09 -4.62
CA PRO A 22 8.96 -4.36 -5.98
C PRO A 22 8.38 -3.40 -7.04
N TYR A 23 7.22 -2.82 -6.78
CA TYR A 23 6.53 -1.89 -7.67
C TYR A 23 6.82 -0.42 -7.36
N GLY A 24 7.82 -0.16 -6.50
CA GLY A 24 8.28 1.18 -6.17
C GLY A 24 7.35 1.95 -5.23
N LEU A 25 6.41 1.26 -4.57
CA LEU A 25 5.76 1.81 -3.38
C LEU A 25 6.81 1.86 -2.27
N LEU A 26 6.99 3.05 -1.71
CA LEU A 26 7.96 3.29 -0.64
C LEU A 26 7.22 3.71 0.62
N TRP A 27 7.68 3.21 1.75
CA TRP A 27 7.22 3.59 3.08
C TRP A 27 8.30 4.43 3.73
N GLY A 28 8.18 5.75 3.58
CA GLY A 28 9.08 6.71 4.20
C GLY A 28 8.37 7.53 5.27
N SER A 29 9.14 8.01 6.24
CA SER A 29 8.72 9.12 7.08
C SER A 29 8.91 10.41 6.29
N ALA A 30 7.82 11.00 5.82
CA ALA A 30 7.85 12.35 5.29
C ALA A 30 7.73 13.36 6.44
N SER A 31 8.47 14.46 6.37
CA SER A 31 8.26 15.59 7.27
C SER A 31 6.93 16.28 6.94
N PRO A 32 6.24 16.89 7.92
CA PRO A 32 5.04 17.68 7.63
C PRO A 32 5.32 18.75 6.56
N GLY A 33 4.49 18.76 5.51
CA GLY A 33 4.63 19.69 4.38
C GLY A 33 5.49 19.17 3.22
N GLU A 34 6.17 18.03 3.36
CA GLU A 34 6.80 17.36 2.22
C GLU A 34 5.73 16.74 1.31
N THR A 35 5.86 16.99 0.01
CA THR A 35 4.98 16.43 -1.04
C THR A 35 5.69 15.41 -1.91
N THR A 36 7.01 15.29 -1.74
CA THR A 36 7.85 14.34 -2.47
C THR A 36 8.92 13.75 -1.57
N LEU A 37 9.22 12.47 -1.76
CA LEU A 37 10.35 11.78 -1.13
C LEU A 37 11.15 11.07 -2.22
N ASP A 38 12.47 11.32 -2.30
CA ASP A 38 13.36 10.77 -3.32
C ASP A 38 12.86 10.95 -4.77
N GLY A 39 12.30 12.12 -5.07
CA GLY A 39 11.74 12.44 -6.39
C GLY A 39 10.42 11.75 -6.73
N ARG A 40 9.82 11.04 -5.77
CA ARG A 40 8.51 10.37 -5.90
C ARG A 40 7.44 11.15 -5.16
N ILE A 41 6.24 11.19 -5.72
CA ILE A 41 5.09 11.86 -5.10
C ILE A 41 4.66 11.10 -3.85
N LEU A 42 4.48 11.83 -2.76
CA LEU A 42 3.88 11.32 -1.54
C LEU A 42 2.36 11.35 -1.67
N VAL A 43 1.71 10.23 -1.34
CA VAL A 43 0.26 10.12 -1.29
C VAL A 43 -0.13 9.85 0.15
N ASP A 44 -0.72 10.85 0.81
CA ASP A 44 -1.33 10.69 2.12
C ASP A 44 -2.74 10.12 1.96
N PHE A 45 -2.98 8.98 2.62
CA PHE A 45 -4.28 8.33 2.63
C PHE A 45 -5.20 8.88 3.73
N GLY A 46 -4.72 9.68 4.68
CA GLY A 46 -5.52 10.29 5.74
C GLY A 46 -6.43 9.28 6.46
N ASN A 47 -7.72 9.63 6.58
CA ASN A 47 -8.77 8.74 7.10
C ASN A 47 -9.41 7.86 6.01
N ALA A 48 -8.63 7.36 5.06
CA ALA A 48 -9.14 6.49 4.00
C ALA A 48 -9.87 5.27 4.60
N PRO A 49 -10.98 4.85 3.99
CA PRO A 49 -11.68 3.65 4.42
C PRO A 49 -10.78 2.42 4.21
N ILE A 50 -10.94 1.41 5.07
CA ILE A 50 -10.20 0.14 4.98
C ILE A 50 -10.33 -0.53 3.61
N SER A 51 -11.44 -0.32 2.91
CA SER A 51 -11.63 -0.78 1.54
C SER A 51 -10.55 -0.29 0.59
N THR A 52 -9.99 0.90 0.79
CA THR A 52 -8.89 1.43 -0.03
C THR A 52 -7.65 0.57 0.09
N LEU A 53 -7.29 0.19 1.33
CA LEU A 53 -6.17 -0.72 1.60
C LEU A 53 -6.41 -2.09 0.98
N LEU A 54 -7.62 -2.64 1.13
CA LEU A 54 -7.98 -3.94 0.56
C LEU A 54 -7.94 -3.93 -0.97
N ASN A 55 -8.45 -2.87 -1.60
CA ASN A 55 -8.45 -2.73 -3.06
C ASN A 55 -7.02 -2.61 -3.60
N LEU A 56 -6.15 -1.83 -2.94
CA LEU A 56 -4.75 -1.73 -3.35
C LEU A 56 -4.03 -3.07 -3.24
N LEU A 57 -4.26 -3.82 -2.16
CA LEU A 57 -3.72 -5.18 -2.02
C LEU A 57 -4.23 -6.12 -3.12
N HIS A 58 -5.50 -6.03 -3.51
CA HIS A 58 -6.02 -6.80 -4.64
C HIS A 58 -5.32 -6.45 -5.96
N LEU A 59 -5.14 -5.16 -6.24
CA LEU A 59 -4.45 -4.71 -7.45
C LEU A 59 -3.00 -5.22 -7.53
N LEU A 60 -2.26 -5.17 -6.41
CA LEU A 60 -0.90 -5.69 -6.35
C LEU A 60 -0.85 -7.20 -6.60
N ARG A 61 -1.78 -7.97 -6.00
CA ARG A 61 -1.86 -9.42 -6.23
C ARG A 61 -2.20 -9.76 -7.69
N ASP A 62 -3.05 -8.97 -8.32
CA ASP A 62 -3.38 -9.16 -9.74
C ASP A 62 -2.19 -8.81 -10.64
N LEU A 63 -1.44 -7.77 -10.30
CA LEU A 63 -0.21 -7.41 -11.01
C LEU A 63 0.85 -8.52 -10.91
N GLU A 64 1.11 -9.02 -9.70
CA GLU A 64 2.02 -10.15 -9.47
C GLU A 64 1.60 -11.39 -10.27
N ARG A 65 0.30 -11.71 -10.30
CA ARG A 65 -0.24 -12.81 -11.10
C ARG A 65 0.02 -12.60 -12.59
N ASN A 66 -0.24 -11.40 -13.10
CA ASN A 66 -0.04 -11.10 -14.52
C ASN A 66 1.43 -11.15 -14.92
N GLU A 67 2.36 -10.64 -14.10
CA GLU A 67 3.79 -10.77 -14.34
C GLU A 67 4.28 -12.23 -14.34
N ALA A 68 3.68 -13.09 -13.51
CA ALA A 68 3.99 -14.52 -13.50
C ALA A 68 3.60 -15.24 -14.81
N TRP A 69 2.65 -14.70 -15.58
CA TRP A 69 2.30 -15.21 -16.91
C TRP A 69 3.18 -14.66 -18.04
N HIS A 70 3.98 -13.63 -17.77
CA HIS A 70 4.86 -12.98 -18.75
C HIS A 70 6.34 -13.41 -18.65
N ARG A 71 6.72 -14.27 -17.68
CA ARG A 71 8.03 -14.92 -17.59
C ARG A 71 7.99 -16.35 -18.08
#